data_AF-G2Y736-F1
#
_entry.id   AF-G2Y736-F1
#
_cell.length_a   1.000
_cell.length_b   1.000
_cell.length_c   1.000
_cell.angle_alpha   90.00
_cell.angle_beta   90.00
_cell.angle_gamma   90.00
#
_symmetry.space_group_name_H-M   'P 1'
#
loop_
_entity.id
_entity.type
_entity.pdbx_description
1 polymer ?
#
loop_
_entity_poly.entity_id
_entity_poly.type
_entity_poly.pdbx_seq_one_letter_code
_entity_poly.pdbx_strand_id
1 'polypeptide(L)'
;MKKHRTRSSVDPEEQEDAISAPLSNQKSILPSQGDSEDPLALSTPPSKISLNSKRAMNSLFEGMAFAVSYVDAEKDKQVAIHLIKQNGGRILDDGFENLFTPMTPPSKSRTGSSETAEAELEIASSEIKIGFVALIADEHSRKAKYMQALALGLPCISGRWISHCVDKCTIIDWLPYLLSAGNSSFLGGAVKNVYWFTQRPKLLDGKSILIVTGKGKTGEKRKPYTFLTRALGPTHLGQAQDLKQAKEMLLDAESKNASYDWLYVDGKQDVEAAVFENTPASTSVGGRKRKRASIQEEHATPPLPKRIRIVNDEVMIQSLILGQLIED
;
A
#
# COMPACT_ATOMS: atom_id res chain seq x y z
N MET A 1 27.89 55.84 -23.13
CA MET A 1 28.07 56.85 -22.05
C MET A 1 28.27 56.10 -20.72
N LYS A 2 29.12 56.51 -19.78
CA LYS A 2 29.01 57.63 -18.81
C LYS A 2 27.65 57.64 -18.07
N LYS A 3 27.54 57.81 -16.73
CA LYS A 3 28.48 57.64 -15.58
C LYS A 3 27.68 57.91 -14.26
N HIS A 4 28.30 57.72 -13.08
CA HIS A 4 27.82 58.10 -11.71
C HIS A 4 26.73 57.18 -11.08
N ARG A 5 26.80 56.67 -9.83
CA ARG A 5 27.57 56.95 -8.57
C ARG A 5 27.07 58.23 -7.84
N THR A 6 27.10 58.50 -6.52
CA THR A 6 27.75 58.02 -5.25
C THR A 6 26.87 58.58 -4.07
N ARG A 7 27.04 58.42 -2.73
CA ARG A 7 27.94 57.74 -1.77
C ARG A 7 27.23 57.69 -0.38
N SER A 8 27.47 56.67 0.45
CA SER A 8 27.51 56.77 1.95
C SER A 8 26.16 57.02 2.68
N SER A 9 25.99 56.74 3.99
CA SER A 9 26.94 56.70 5.14
C SER A 9 26.33 55.96 6.37
N VAL A 10 27.00 55.61 7.48
CA VAL A 10 28.40 55.35 7.95
C VAL A 10 28.28 54.87 9.42
N ASP A 11 28.99 53.83 9.84
CA ASP A 11 29.16 53.43 11.26
C ASP A 11 30.17 54.35 11.99
N PRO A 12 30.24 54.35 13.34
CA PRO A 12 31.32 53.55 13.95
C PRO A 12 31.04 53.01 15.38
N GLU A 13 31.93 52.11 15.83
CA GLU A 13 32.66 51.97 17.13
C GLU A 13 32.01 52.46 18.46
N GLU A 14 32.35 52.00 19.67
CA GLU A 14 33.53 51.28 20.25
C GLU A 14 33.00 50.40 21.44
N GLN A 15 33.70 49.54 22.19
CA GLN A 15 35.13 49.18 22.26
C GLN A 15 35.29 47.65 22.57
N GLU A 16 35.62 47.27 23.81
CA GLU A 16 36.11 45.94 24.24
C GLU A 16 35.71 45.65 25.70
N ASP A 17 35.76 44.38 26.14
CA ASP A 17 36.51 44.02 27.36
C ASP A 17 36.90 42.52 27.36
N ALA A 18 38.01 42.15 28.01
CA ALA A 18 38.59 40.81 27.93
C ALA A 18 39.18 40.32 29.26
N ILE A 19 38.78 39.12 29.71
CA ILE A 19 39.33 38.48 30.92
C ILE A 19 39.75 37.03 30.62
N SER A 20 40.92 36.65 31.14
CA SER A 20 41.66 35.42 30.82
C SER A 20 41.25 34.19 31.62
N ALA A 21 41.70 33.02 31.15
CA ALA A 21 41.58 31.72 31.82
C ALA A 21 42.45 31.61 33.10
N PRO A 22 42.37 30.46 33.79
CA PRO A 22 43.59 29.65 33.83
C PRO A 22 43.38 28.17 33.45
N LEU A 23 44.44 27.54 32.95
CA LEU A 23 44.50 26.09 32.74
C LEU A 23 44.82 25.36 34.06
N SER A 24 44.26 24.16 34.25
CA SER A 24 44.77 23.20 35.24
C SER A 24 45.59 22.12 34.54
N ASN A 25 46.90 22.11 34.77
CA ASN A 25 47.81 21.06 34.35
C ASN A 25 48.20 20.21 35.58
N GLN A 26 47.74 18.96 35.64
CA GLN A 26 48.41 17.93 36.44
C GLN A 26 48.54 16.62 35.66
N LYS A 27 49.77 16.12 35.58
CA LYS A 27 50.10 14.77 35.12
C LYS A 27 50.40 13.90 36.34
N SER A 28 49.74 12.74 36.44
CA SER A 28 50.20 11.58 37.20
C SER A 28 49.60 10.35 36.51
N ILE A 29 50.35 9.55 35.74
CA ILE A 29 51.31 8.53 36.20
C ILE A 29 50.58 7.40 36.95
N LEU A 30 50.46 6.23 36.28
CA LEU A 30 50.10 4.94 36.89
C LEU A 30 51.19 4.50 37.88
N PRO A 31 50.82 3.71 38.89
CA PRO A 31 51.35 2.34 38.92
C PRO A 31 50.29 1.23 38.80
N SER A 32 50.81 0.02 38.64
CA SER A 32 50.17 -1.28 38.42
C SER A 32 49.40 -1.88 39.59
N GLN A 33 48.41 -2.71 39.24
CA GLN A 33 47.92 -3.93 39.93
C GLN A 33 47.38 -3.83 41.37
N GLY A 34 46.18 -4.37 41.54
CA GLY A 34 45.57 -4.70 42.81
C GLY A 34 44.19 -5.31 42.58
N ASP A 35 44.10 -6.64 42.52
CA ASP A 35 42.82 -7.33 42.38
C ASP A 35 41.98 -7.14 43.65
N SER A 36 40.89 -6.39 43.52
CA SER A 36 39.97 -6.07 44.62
C SER A 36 38.67 -6.86 44.45
N GLU A 37 38.71 -8.16 44.78
CA GLU A 37 37.52 -9.01 44.77
C GLU A 37 36.53 -8.58 45.86
N ASP A 38 35.26 -8.41 45.49
CA ASP A 38 34.17 -8.11 46.43
C ASP A 38 33.77 -9.40 47.18
N PRO A 39 33.91 -9.46 48.52
CA PRO A 39 33.60 -10.66 49.30
C PRO A 39 32.10 -10.99 49.38
N LEU A 40 31.22 -10.18 48.78
CA LEU A 40 29.77 -10.46 48.67
C LEU A 40 29.32 -10.81 47.23
N ALA A 41 30.25 -10.98 46.29
CA ALA A 41 29.94 -11.39 44.92
C ALA A 41 29.37 -12.83 44.87
N LEU A 42 28.06 -12.94 44.61
CA LEU A 42 27.40 -14.24 44.37
C LEU A 42 27.95 -14.90 43.09
N SER A 43 28.75 -15.95 43.29
CA SER A 43 29.37 -16.75 42.23
C SER A 43 28.33 -17.22 41.19
N THR A 44 28.35 -16.57 40.04
CA THR A 44 27.46 -16.89 38.92
C THR A 44 28.18 -17.89 38.00
N PRO A 45 27.69 -19.13 37.83
CA PRO A 45 28.40 -20.14 37.06
C PRO A 45 28.49 -19.76 35.57
N PRO A 46 29.60 -20.09 34.87
CA PRO A 46 29.79 -19.77 33.46
C PRO A 46 28.72 -20.46 32.61
N SER A 47 27.75 -19.67 32.17
CA SER A 47 26.50 -20.16 31.58
C SER A 47 26.73 -20.79 30.20
N LYS A 48 26.36 -22.07 30.06
CA LYS A 48 26.50 -22.89 28.83
C LYS A 48 25.50 -22.51 27.71
N ILE A 49 25.20 -21.22 27.58
CA ILE A 49 24.16 -20.64 26.70
C ILE A 49 24.61 -20.53 25.23
N SER A 50 25.92 -20.62 24.97
CA SER A 50 26.64 -20.24 23.72
C SER A 50 26.18 -20.86 22.39
N LEU A 51 25.28 -21.85 22.40
CA LEU A 51 24.73 -22.48 21.18
C LEU A 51 23.19 -22.50 21.12
N ASN A 52 22.47 -22.65 22.24
CA ASN A 52 21.00 -22.61 22.22
C ASN A 52 20.47 -21.17 22.06
N SER A 53 21.11 -20.18 22.68
CA SER A 53 20.76 -18.75 22.47
C SER A 53 21.02 -18.32 21.03
N LYS A 54 22.11 -18.77 20.39
CA LYS A 54 22.39 -18.43 18.99
C LYS A 54 21.33 -18.96 18.02
N ARG A 55 20.69 -20.10 18.32
CA ARG A 55 19.50 -20.54 17.59
C ARG A 55 18.31 -19.62 17.84
N ALA A 56 17.98 -19.34 19.10
CA ALA A 56 16.85 -18.50 19.47
C ALA A 56 16.93 -17.05 18.93
N MET A 57 18.13 -16.48 18.84
CA MET A 57 18.39 -15.22 18.14
C MET A 57 18.00 -15.32 16.67
N ASN A 58 18.61 -16.28 15.96
CA ASN A 58 18.43 -16.49 14.52
C ASN A 58 17.01 -16.94 14.12
N SER A 59 16.12 -17.21 15.09
CA SER A 59 14.73 -17.65 14.89
C SER A 59 13.69 -16.71 15.52
N LEU A 60 14.06 -15.49 15.95
CA LEU A 60 13.16 -14.57 16.64
C LEU A 60 11.85 -14.29 15.87
N PHE A 61 11.95 -14.16 14.54
CA PHE A 61 10.85 -13.92 13.62
C PHE A 61 10.46 -15.19 12.82
N GLU A 62 10.81 -16.39 13.30
CA GLU A 62 10.41 -17.65 12.65
C GLU A 62 8.88 -17.75 12.57
N GLY A 63 8.37 -18.18 11.40
CA GLY A 63 6.91 -18.21 11.15
C GLY A 63 6.27 -16.83 10.93
N MET A 64 7.04 -15.74 10.84
CA MET A 64 6.54 -14.41 10.49
C MET A 64 6.91 -14.01 9.06
N ALA A 65 6.06 -13.21 8.41
CA ALA A 65 6.32 -12.64 7.09
C ALA A 65 6.05 -11.12 7.03
N PHE A 66 6.91 -10.38 6.33
CA PHE A 66 6.91 -8.93 6.32
C PHE A 66 7.02 -8.36 4.92
N ALA A 67 6.06 -7.53 4.52
CA ALA A 67 6.28 -6.61 3.41
C ALA A 67 6.96 -5.34 3.95
N VAL A 68 7.90 -4.76 3.20
CA VAL A 68 8.59 -3.53 3.61
C VAL A 68 8.33 -2.43 2.57
N SER A 69 7.88 -1.26 3.03
CA SER A 69 7.51 -0.13 2.17
C SER A 69 7.67 1.22 2.87
N TYR A 70 8.91 1.71 2.88
CA TYR A 70 9.27 3.02 3.42
C TYR A 70 9.02 4.12 2.37
N VAL A 71 8.84 5.36 2.82
CA VAL A 71 8.70 6.55 1.97
C VAL A 71 10.06 7.00 1.46
N ASP A 72 10.92 7.52 2.35
CA ASP A 72 12.21 8.13 2.01
C ASP A 72 13.40 7.59 2.85
N ALA A 73 13.16 6.94 3.99
CA ALA A 73 14.24 6.44 4.86
C ALA A 73 14.83 5.09 4.38
N GLU A 74 15.41 5.08 3.16
CA GLU A 74 15.95 3.88 2.50
C GLU A 74 17.05 3.16 3.31
N LYS A 75 17.86 3.88 4.08
CA LYS A 75 18.87 3.28 4.98
C LYS A 75 18.20 2.40 6.04
N ASP A 76 17.19 2.94 6.70
CA ASP A 76 16.48 2.28 7.80
C ASP A 76 15.63 1.11 7.27
N LYS A 77 15.12 1.23 6.04
CA LYS A 77 14.52 0.12 5.27
C LYS A 77 15.49 -1.03 5.07
N GLN A 78 16.72 -0.77 4.66
CA GLN A 78 17.74 -1.83 4.50
C GLN A 78 18.13 -2.46 5.84
N VAL A 79 18.24 -1.66 6.91
CA VAL A 79 18.46 -2.18 8.28
C VAL A 79 17.31 -3.10 8.71
N ALA A 80 16.04 -2.69 8.54
CA ALA A 80 14.89 -3.53 8.88
C ALA A 80 14.85 -4.83 8.06
N ILE A 81 15.08 -4.76 6.74
CA ILE A 81 15.17 -5.95 5.86
C ILE A 81 16.29 -6.90 6.31
N HIS A 82 17.45 -6.35 6.70
CA HIS A 82 18.59 -7.13 7.19
C HIS A 82 18.26 -7.84 8.51
N LEU A 83 17.75 -7.11 9.50
CA LEU A 83 17.38 -7.65 10.81
C LEU A 83 16.27 -8.72 10.70
N ILE A 84 15.25 -8.51 9.86
CA ILE A 84 14.22 -9.51 9.61
C ILE A 84 14.84 -10.81 9.06
N LYS A 85 15.65 -10.71 7.99
CA LYS A 85 16.25 -11.88 7.32
C LYS A 85 17.28 -12.60 8.20
N GLN A 86 18.04 -11.88 9.04
CA GLN A 86 19.01 -12.48 9.97
C GLN A 86 18.36 -13.30 11.08
N ASN A 87 17.19 -12.86 11.57
CA ASN A 87 16.51 -13.47 12.70
C ASN A 87 15.30 -14.33 12.27
N GLY A 88 15.37 -14.93 11.08
CA GLY A 88 14.47 -16.00 10.62
C GLY A 88 13.16 -15.55 9.94
N GLY A 89 12.92 -14.25 9.80
CA GLY A 89 11.68 -13.72 9.21
C GLY A 89 11.71 -13.67 7.68
N ARG A 90 10.56 -13.97 7.05
CA ARG A 90 10.41 -13.91 5.59
C ARG A 90 10.11 -12.48 5.12
N ILE A 91 10.73 -12.07 4.02
CA ILE A 91 10.37 -10.82 3.33
C ILE A 91 9.44 -11.12 2.15
N LEU A 92 8.46 -10.23 1.95
CA LEU A 92 7.49 -10.23 0.87
C LEU A 92 7.88 -9.13 -0.13
N ASP A 93 8.81 -9.47 -1.03
CA ASP A 93 9.45 -8.52 -1.95
C ASP A 93 8.47 -7.94 -2.99
N ASP A 94 7.49 -8.72 -3.48
CA ASP A 94 6.43 -8.24 -4.39
C ASP A 94 5.23 -7.59 -3.66
N GLY A 95 5.10 -7.83 -2.35
CA GLY A 95 3.90 -7.51 -1.56
C GLY A 95 3.11 -8.77 -1.18
N PHE A 96 1.86 -8.60 -0.80
CA PHE A 96 1.08 -9.66 -0.15
C PHE A 96 0.39 -10.64 -1.10
N GLU A 97 0.41 -10.38 -2.42
CA GLU A 97 -0.31 -11.20 -3.41
C GLU A 97 0.11 -12.69 -3.37
N ASN A 98 1.39 -12.95 -3.12
CA ASN A 98 1.99 -14.29 -3.01
C ASN A 98 1.57 -15.08 -1.76
N LEU A 99 0.78 -14.49 -0.84
CA LEU A 99 0.21 -15.21 0.32
C LEU A 99 -1.10 -15.96 -0.03
N PHE A 100 -1.70 -15.65 -1.18
CA PHE A 100 -3.02 -16.11 -1.58
C PHE A 100 -2.93 -17.05 -2.79
N THR A 101 -3.98 -17.83 -3.04
CA THR A 101 -4.01 -18.76 -4.18
C THR A 101 -3.92 -17.98 -5.51
N PRO A 102 -2.94 -18.27 -6.38
CA PRO A 102 -2.75 -17.52 -7.62
C PRO A 102 -3.89 -17.86 -8.59
N MET A 103 -4.76 -16.88 -8.86
CA MET A 103 -5.92 -17.09 -9.73
C MET A 103 -5.51 -17.51 -11.13
N THR A 104 -6.01 -18.66 -11.58
CA THR A 104 -6.08 -18.97 -13.00
C THR A 104 -7.16 -18.08 -13.63
N PRO A 105 -6.86 -17.33 -14.71
CA PRO A 105 -7.91 -16.67 -15.48
C PRO A 105 -8.81 -17.75 -16.11
N PRO A 106 -10.10 -17.47 -16.37
CA PRO A 106 -10.99 -18.44 -17.00
C PRO A 106 -10.48 -18.81 -18.39
N SER A 107 -9.91 -20.01 -18.50
CA SER A 107 -9.57 -20.62 -19.78
C SER A 107 -10.86 -20.80 -20.60
N LYS A 108 -10.79 -20.54 -21.91
CA LYS A 108 -11.90 -20.66 -22.87
C LYS A 108 -12.29 -22.12 -23.17
N SER A 109 -12.23 -22.99 -22.16
CA SER A 109 -12.26 -24.44 -22.28
C SER A 109 -13.04 -25.13 -21.14
N ARG A 110 -14.08 -24.48 -20.61
CA ARG A 110 -15.04 -25.07 -19.66
C ARG A 110 -16.47 -24.74 -20.08
N THR A 111 -17.05 -25.58 -20.92
CA THR A 111 -18.50 -25.63 -21.15
C THR A 111 -19.19 -26.22 -19.92
N GLY A 112 -19.57 -25.38 -18.96
CA GLY A 112 -20.24 -25.82 -17.74
C GLY A 112 -20.23 -24.79 -16.60
N SER A 113 -21.26 -23.95 -16.57
CA SER A 113 -21.85 -23.33 -15.36
C SER A 113 -20.92 -22.96 -14.19
N SER A 114 -19.94 -22.07 -14.42
CA SER A 114 -19.57 -21.02 -13.46
C SER A 114 -18.72 -19.95 -14.17
N GLU A 115 -19.35 -18.84 -14.56
CA GLU A 115 -18.64 -17.62 -14.98
C GLU A 115 -18.33 -16.70 -13.77
N THR A 116 -18.71 -17.12 -12.58
CA THR A 116 -18.33 -16.53 -11.29
C THR A 116 -16.84 -16.79 -11.04
N ALA A 117 -16.01 -15.81 -11.38
CA ALA A 117 -14.69 -15.68 -10.75
C ALA A 117 -14.92 -15.32 -9.28
N GLU A 118 -14.77 -16.30 -8.39
CA GLU A 118 -14.92 -16.08 -6.95
C GLU A 118 -13.94 -15.01 -6.49
N ALA A 119 -14.46 -13.99 -5.81
CA ALA A 119 -13.72 -12.78 -5.45
C ALA A 119 -13.02 -12.88 -4.08
N GLU A 120 -13.33 -13.95 -3.32
CA GLU A 120 -12.71 -14.32 -2.04
C GLU A 120 -11.20 -14.57 -2.24
N LEU A 121 -10.37 -14.10 -1.29
CA LEU A 121 -8.94 -14.37 -1.30
C LEU A 121 -8.62 -15.52 -0.34
N GLU A 122 -8.48 -16.73 -0.86
CA GLU A 122 -8.03 -17.88 -0.09
C GLU A 122 -6.51 -17.83 0.18
N ILE A 123 -6.11 -18.14 1.42
CA ILE A 123 -4.68 -18.26 1.78
C ILE A 123 -4.09 -19.49 1.09
N ALA A 124 -2.95 -19.34 0.42
CA ALA A 124 -2.29 -20.45 -0.26
C ALA A 124 -1.85 -21.54 0.73
N SER A 125 -2.01 -22.82 0.36
CA SER A 125 -1.75 -23.94 1.28
C SER A 125 -0.30 -24.05 1.77
N SER A 126 0.65 -23.46 1.04
CA SER A 126 2.05 -23.30 1.45
C SER A 126 2.26 -22.28 2.59
N GLU A 127 1.30 -21.36 2.77
CA GLU A 127 1.42 -20.16 3.60
C GLU A 127 0.62 -20.25 4.91
N ILE A 128 -0.22 -21.28 5.07
CA ILE A 128 -1.02 -21.59 6.29
C ILE A 128 -0.17 -21.63 7.58
N LYS A 129 1.13 -21.89 7.47
CA LYS A 129 2.07 -21.95 8.61
C LYS A 129 2.57 -20.58 9.09
N ILE A 130 2.25 -19.49 8.41
CA ILE A 130 2.65 -18.15 8.84
C ILE A 130 1.71 -17.67 9.95
N GLY A 131 2.24 -17.52 11.16
CA GLY A 131 1.48 -17.09 12.34
C GLY A 131 1.28 -15.58 12.46
N PHE A 132 2.08 -14.78 11.76
CA PHE A 132 2.00 -13.32 11.78
C PHE A 132 2.45 -12.71 10.46
N VAL A 133 1.68 -11.73 9.96
CA VAL A 133 2.00 -10.97 8.76
C VAL A 133 1.84 -9.48 9.05
N ALA A 134 2.83 -8.66 8.67
CA ALA A 134 2.78 -7.22 8.84
C ALA A 134 3.40 -6.45 7.65
N LEU A 135 3.09 -5.16 7.57
CA LEU A 135 3.86 -4.20 6.79
C LEU A 135 4.82 -3.44 7.71
N ILE A 136 6.08 -3.30 7.30
CA ILE A 136 7.06 -2.44 7.99
C ILE A 136 7.32 -1.18 7.15
N ALA A 137 7.20 -0.01 7.77
CA ALA A 137 7.40 1.30 7.15
C ALA A 137 8.06 2.32 8.11
N ASP A 138 8.39 3.49 7.58
CA ASP A 138 8.77 4.70 8.32
C ASP A 138 7.52 5.50 8.74
N GLU A 139 6.63 5.79 7.78
CA GLU A 139 5.39 6.55 7.98
C GLU A 139 4.20 5.97 7.20
N HIS A 140 3.02 6.59 7.30
CA HIS A 140 1.86 6.22 6.49
C HIS A 140 2.05 6.63 5.04
N SER A 141 1.60 5.82 4.08
CA SER A 141 1.78 6.18 2.67
C SER A 141 0.69 5.64 1.74
N ARG A 142 0.63 6.20 0.54
CA ARG A 142 -0.20 5.71 -0.58
C ARG A 142 0.55 4.69 -1.45
N LYS A 143 1.69 4.15 -1.02
CA LYS A 143 2.44 3.15 -1.78
C LYS A 143 1.64 1.84 -1.85
N ALA A 144 1.75 1.11 -2.96
CA ALA A 144 0.88 -0.05 -3.24
C ALA A 144 0.86 -1.09 -2.10
N LYS A 145 2.02 -1.44 -1.52
CA LYS A 145 2.11 -2.35 -0.38
C LYS A 145 1.39 -1.82 0.87
N TYR A 146 1.37 -0.50 1.08
CA TYR A 146 0.65 0.13 2.19
C TYR A 146 -0.87 0.03 2.01
N MET A 147 -1.35 0.33 0.80
CA MET A 147 -2.78 0.16 0.47
C MET A 147 -3.19 -1.31 0.52
N GLN A 148 -2.37 -2.24 0.02
CA GLN A 148 -2.59 -3.69 0.18
C GLN A 148 -2.65 -4.11 1.65
N ALA A 149 -1.74 -3.59 2.50
CA ALA A 149 -1.75 -3.86 3.93
C ALA A 149 -3.03 -3.37 4.59
N LEU A 150 -3.48 -2.14 4.33
CA LEU A 150 -4.74 -1.62 4.86
C LEU A 150 -5.97 -2.37 4.32
N ALA A 151 -5.96 -2.76 3.04
CA ALA A 151 -7.04 -3.52 2.44
C ALA A 151 -7.15 -4.91 3.07
N LEU A 152 -6.08 -5.71 3.03
CA LEU A 152 -5.96 -6.96 3.78
C LEU A 152 -6.03 -6.76 5.30
N GLY A 153 -5.93 -5.52 5.78
CA GLY A 153 -6.06 -5.08 7.16
C GLY A 153 -4.91 -5.47 8.09
N LEU A 154 -3.78 -5.86 7.52
CA LEU A 154 -2.57 -6.25 8.22
C LEU A 154 -1.96 -5.03 8.94
N PRO A 155 -1.37 -5.21 10.14
CA PRO A 155 -0.80 -4.11 10.89
C PRO A 155 0.33 -3.44 10.11
N CYS A 156 0.28 -2.11 10.03
CA CYS A 156 1.32 -1.27 9.46
C CYS A 156 2.19 -0.73 10.60
N ILE A 157 3.42 -1.20 10.72
CA ILE A 157 4.25 -1.06 11.93
C ILE A 157 5.51 -0.26 11.59
N SER A 158 5.91 0.64 12.49
CA SER A 158 7.19 1.35 12.40
C SER A 158 8.37 0.38 12.46
N GLY A 159 9.37 0.57 11.60
CA GLY A 159 10.62 -0.19 11.60
C GLY A 159 11.35 -0.28 12.95
N ARG A 160 11.11 0.68 13.86
CA ARG A 160 11.66 0.66 15.23
C ARG A 160 11.22 -0.58 16.03
N TRP A 161 10.07 -1.18 15.71
CA TRP A 161 9.63 -2.42 16.34
C TRP A 161 10.60 -3.58 16.04
N ILE A 162 11.09 -3.70 14.80
CA ILE A 162 12.06 -4.71 14.40
C ILE A 162 13.36 -4.57 15.22
N SER A 163 13.90 -3.35 15.32
CA SER A 163 15.08 -3.08 16.15
C SER A 163 14.83 -3.47 17.60
N HIS A 164 13.77 -2.95 18.24
CA HIS A 164 13.49 -3.20 19.65
C HIS A 164 13.17 -4.67 19.98
N CYS A 165 12.64 -5.44 19.03
CA CYS A 165 12.50 -6.90 19.17
C CYS A 165 13.88 -7.58 19.25
N VAL A 166 14.81 -7.21 18.35
CA VAL A 166 16.18 -7.76 18.33
C VAL A 166 16.97 -7.29 19.56
N ASP A 167 16.93 -6.01 19.89
CA ASP A 167 17.63 -5.41 21.05
C ASP A 167 17.23 -6.08 22.38
N LYS A 168 15.97 -6.52 22.49
CA LYS A 168 15.42 -7.23 23.66
C LYS A 168 15.43 -8.75 23.51
N CYS A 169 15.88 -9.26 22.36
CA CYS A 169 15.90 -10.69 21.99
C CYS A 169 14.53 -11.38 22.16
N THR A 170 13.42 -10.65 21.97
CA THR A 170 12.05 -11.15 22.20
C THR A 170 11.02 -10.38 21.39
N ILE A 171 9.92 -11.02 21.01
CA ILE A 171 8.80 -10.38 20.33
C ILE A 171 8.05 -9.52 21.35
N ILE A 172 8.18 -8.20 21.23
CA ILE A 172 7.43 -7.24 22.04
C ILE A 172 6.11 -6.86 21.37
N ASP A 173 5.19 -6.29 22.15
CA ASP A 173 3.97 -5.69 21.63
C ASP A 173 4.27 -4.64 20.54
N TRP A 174 3.57 -4.78 19.42
CA TRP A 174 3.69 -3.91 18.23
C TRP A 174 2.69 -2.75 18.25
N LEU A 175 1.67 -2.75 19.12
CA LEU A 175 0.66 -1.69 19.21
C LEU A 175 1.25 -0.27 19.41
N PRO A 176 2.29 -0.05 20.25
CA PRO A 176 2.91 1.26 20.40
C PRO A 176 3.68 1.74 19.14
N TYR A 177 3.81 0.89 18.13
CA TYR A 177 4.53 1.14 16.88
C TYR A 177 3.58 1.13 15.66
N LEU A 178 2.27 0.97 15.87
CA LEU A 178 1.25 0.99 14.82
C LEU A 178 1.17 2.39 14.18
N LEU A 179 1.31 2.42 12.86
CA LEU A 179 1.25 3.61 12.03
C LEU A 179 -0.20 3.97 11.66
N SER A 180 -0.39 5.21 11.21
CA SER A 180 -1.66 5.70 10.70
C SER A 180 -2.08 4.99 9.41
N ALA A 181 -3.38 4.93 9.12
CA ALA A 181 -3.86 4.56 7.79
C ALA A 181 -3.55 5.67 6.76
N GLY A 182 -3.70 6.93 7.15
CA GLY A 182 -3.24 8.09 6.37
C GLY A 182 -4.12 9.33 6.54
N ASN A 183 -3.89 10.35 5.71
CA ASN A 183 -4.74 11.54 5.63
C ASN A 183 -6.04 11.26 4.87
N SER A 184 -7.17 11.45 5.54
CA SER A 184 -8.49 11.41 4.91
C SER A 184 -8.83 12.78 4.31
N SER A 185 -8.95 12.88 2.98
CA SER A 185 -9.38 14.13 2.32
C SER A 185 -10.86 14.41 2.58
N PHE A 186 -11.68 13.36 2.70
CA PHE A 186 -13.08 13.42 3.13
C PHE A 186 -13.25 14.11 4.50
N LEU A 187 -12.31 13.88 5.44
CA LEU A 187 -12.27 14.54 6.74
C LEU A 187 -11.31 15.76 6.77
N GLY A 188 -11.20 16.50 5.66
CA GLY A 188 -10.44 17.76 5.60
C GLY A 188 -8.93 17.62 5.79
N GLY A 189 -8.37 16.43 5.55
CA GLY A 189 -6.95 16.11 5.73
C GLY A 189 -6.61 15.38 7.04
N ALA A 190 -7.58 15.15 7.92
CA ALA A 190 -7.37 14.50 9.21
C ALA A 190 -6.66 13.13 9.08
N VAL A 191 -5.64 12.90 9.91
CA VAL A 191 -4.94 11.61 9.97
C VAL A 191 -5.80 10.61 10.73
N LYS A 192 -6.11 9.47 10.12
CA LYS A 192 -6.78 8.34 10.79
C LYS A 192 -5.80 7.21 11.07
N ASN A 193 -6.02 6.52 12.20
CA ASN A 193 -5.50 5.18 12.44
C ASN A 193 -6.66 4.21 12.17
N VAL A 194 -6.44 3.18 11.35
CA VAL A 194 -7.40 2.11 11.10
C VAL A 194 -6.68 0.78 11.27
N TYR A 195 -7.07 0.05 12.29
CA TYR A 195 -6.65 -1.33 12.54
C TYR A 195 -7.79 -2.05 13.25
N TRP A 196 -8.03 -3.30 12.90
CA TRP A 196 -9.01 -4.17 13.55
C TRP A 196 -8.29 -5.33 14.23
N PHE A 197 -8.69 -5.63 15.46
CA PHE A 197 -8.04 -6.68 16.26
C PHE A 197 -8.58 -8.09 15.96
N THR A 198 -9.82 -8.19 15.45
CA THR A 198 -10.60 -9.44 15.49
C THR A 198 -11.43 -9.68 14.24
N GLN A 199 -12.01 -8.65 13.64
CA GLN A 199 -12.82 -8.77 12.43
C GLN A 199 -12.48 -7.68 11.42
N ARG A 200 -12.07 -8.13 10.24
CA ARG A 200 -11.77 -7.32 9.08
C ARG A 200 -13.08 -6.95 8.35
N PRO A 201 -13.50 -5.69 8.27
CA PRO A 201 -14.66 -5.32 7.46
C PRO A 201 -14.33 -5.51 5.97
N LYS A 202 -15.06 -6.41 5.31
CA LYS A 202 -15.14 -6.46 3.84
C LYS A 202 -15.89 -5.20 3.37
N LEU A 203 -15.19 -4.11 3.06
CA LEU A 203 -15.84 -2.82 2.71
C LEU A 203 -16.77 -2.90 1.49
N LEU A 204 -16.62 -3.95 0.67
CA LEU A 204 -17.40 -4.16 -0.54
C LEU A 204 -18.39 -5.33 -0.41
N ASP A 205 -18.62 -5.84 0.81
CA ASP A 205 -19.57 -6.93 1.03
C ASP A 205 -20.98 -6.56 0.53
N GLY A 206 -21.65 -7.53 -0.07
CA GLY A 206 -22.91 -7.33 -0.80
C GLY A 206 -22.81 -6.53 -2.11
N LYS A 207 -21.64 -6.00 -2.51
CA LYS A 207 -21.47 -5.25 -3.77
C LYS A 207 -20.92 -6.13 -4.90
N SER A 208 -21.37 -5.85 -6.12
CA SER A 208 -20.89 -6.44 -7.38
C SER A 208 -20.13 -5.40 -8.21
N ILE A 209 -18.89 -5.69 -8.61
CA ILE A 209 -17.96 -4.69 -9.15
C ILE A 209 -17.36 -5.12 -10.48
N LEU A 210 -17.28 -4.20 -11.44
CA LEU A 210 -16.60 -4.38 -12.72
C LEU A 210 -15.32 -3.53 -12.77
N ILE A 211 -14.16 -4.17 -12.93
CA ILE A 211 -12.84 -3.50 -13.05
C ILE A 211 -12.43 -3.37 -14.50
N VAL A 212 -12.02 -2.17 -14.92
CA VAL A 212 -11.38 -1.93 -16.22
C VAL A 212 -9.86 -2.08 -16.10
N THR A 213 -9.38 -3.31 -16.26
CA THR A 213 -7.98 -3.72 -16.02
C THR A 213 -6.98 -3.10 -16.99
N GLY A 214 -7.34 -2.83 -18.25
CA GLY A 214 -6.42 -2.29 -19.25
C GLY A 214 -5.50 -3.35 -19.89
N LYS A 215 -4.85 -2.98 -21.00
CA LYS A 215 -3.95 -3.85 -21.79
C LYS A 215 -2.47 -3.47 -21.62
N GLY A 216 -1.58 -4.45 -21.67
CA GLY A 216 -0.13 -4.25 -21.59
C GLY A 216 0.33 -3.51 -20.33
N LYS A 217 1.22 -2.52 -20.48
CA LYS A 217 1.80 -1.71 -19.38
C LYS A 217 0.75 -1.03 -18.49
N THR A 218 -0.45 -0.74 -19.00
CA THR A 218 -1.55 -0.20 -18.20
C THR A 218 -2.13 -1.26 -17.28
N GLY A 219 -2.28 -2.50 -17.78
CA GLY A 219 -2.71 -3.64 -16.97
C GLY A 219 -1.73 -3.99 -15.86
N GLU A 220 -0.42 -3.92 -16.13
CA GLU A 220 0.61 -4.16 -15.11
C GLU A 220 0.52 -3.17 -13.94
N LYS A 221 0.31 -1.88 -14.22
CA LYS A 221 0.09 -0.84 -13.20
C LYS A 221 -1.19 -1.04 -12.40
N ARG A 222 -2.20 -1.73 -12.96
CA ARG A 222 -3.51 -1.97 -12.34
C ARG A 222 -3.62 -3.32 -11.61
N LYS A 223 -2.60 -4.20 -11.68
CA LYS A 223 -2.55 -5.44 -10.87
C LYS A 223 -2.74 -5.17 -9.37
N PRO A 224 -2.03 -4.22 -8.73
CA PRO A 224 -2.16 -4.01 -7.28
C PRO A 224 -3.57 -3.55 -6.88
N TYR A 225 -4.24 -2.73 -7.70
CA TYR A 225 -5.63 -2.30 -7.46
C TYR A 225 -6.66 -3.40 -7.75
N THR A 226 -6.36 -4.29 -8.70
CA THR A 226 -7.16 -5.49 -8.95
C THR A 226 -7.12 -6.42 -7.74
N PHE A 227 -5.94 -6.60 -7.13
CA PHE A 227 -5.80 -7.30 -5.85
C PHE A 227 -6.46 -6.54 -4.69
N LEU A 228 -6.29 -5.22 -4.61
CA LEU A 228 -6.89 -4.34 -3.58
C LEU A 228 -8.41 -4.50 -3.53
N THR A 229 -9.07 -4.53 -4.69
CA THR A 229 -10.53 -4.67 -4.79
C THR A 229 -10.98 -6.07 -4.38
N ARG A 230 -10.26 -7.14 -4.76
CA ARG A 230 -10.53 -8.50 -4.25
C ARG A 230 -10.39 -8.58 -2.74
N ALA A 231 -9.30 -8.04 -2.21
CA ALA A 231 -9.06 -7.99 -0.78
C ALA A 231 -10.27 -7.39 -0.06
N LEU A 232 -10.74 -6.21 -0.49
CA LEU A 232 -11.92 -5.53 0.06
C LEU A 232 -13.24 -6.34 0.04
N GLY A 233 -13.29 -7.47 -0.65
CA GLY A 233 -14.29 -8.52 -0.48
C GLY A 233 -15.66 -8.29 -1.13
N PRO A 234 -15.74 -7.90 -2.43
CA PRO A 234 -17.00 -7.86 -3.15
C PRO A 234 -17.60 -9.24 -3.32
N THR A 235 -18.92 -9.32 -3.44
CA THR A 235 -19.64 -10.57 -3.70
C THR A 235 -19.36 -11.10 -5.11
N HIS A 236 -19.25 -10.20 -6.09
CA HIS A 236 -18.92 -10.53 -7.48
C HIS A 236 -17.89 -9.56 -8.07
N LEU A 237 -16.93 -10.09 -8.85
CA LEU A 237 -15.89 -9.30 -9.50
C LEU A 237 -15.74 -9.62 -10.99
N GLY A 238 -16.25 -8.72 -11.84
CA GLY A 238 -16.04 -8.73 -13.29
C GLY A 238 -14.73 -8.03 -13.67
N GLN A 239 -14.09 -8.46 -14.77
CA GLN A 239 -12.87 -7.86 -15.29
C GLN A 239 -12.93 -7.64 -16.80
N ALA A 240 -13.03 -6.37 -17.19
CA ALA A 240 -12.94 -5.92 -18.58
C ALA A 240 -11.52 -5.44 -18.90
N GLN A 241 -11.08 -5.57 -20.15
CA GLN A 241 -9.77 -5.09 -20.60
C GLN A 241 -9.81 -3.63 -21.09
N ASP A 242 -10.99 -3.11 -21.44
CA ASP A 242 -11.25 -1.74 -21.88
C ASP A 242 -12.74 -1.37 -21.70
N LEU A 243 -13.09 -0.09 -21.91
CA LEU A 243 -14.46 0.42 -21.75
C LEU A 243 -15.48 -0.22 -22.70
N LYS A 244 -15.05 -0.71 -23.88
CA LYS A 244 -15.95 -1.39 -24.82
C LYS A 244 -16.36 -2.75 -24.26
N GLN A 245 -15.38 -3.54 -23.81
CA GLN A 245 -15.67 -4.81 -23.14
C GLN A 245 -16.46 -4.58 -21.83
N ALA A 246 -16.23 -3.48 -21.12
CA ALA A 246 -17.03 -3.15 -19.93
C ALA A 246 -18.51 -2.95 -20.31
N LYS A 247 -18.82 -2.13 -21.33
CA LYS A 247 -20.20 -1.93 -21.83
C LYS A 247 -20.85 -3.24 -22.26
N GLU A 248 -20.10 -4.11 -22.94
CA GLU A 248 -20.54 -5.46 -23.36
C GLU A 248 -20.88 -6.36 -22.15
N MET A 249 -20.03 -6.38 -21.11
CA MET A 249 -20.27 -7.15 -19.89
C MET A 249 -21.43 -6.63 -19.03
N LEU A 250 -21.72 -5.32 -19.05
CA LEU A 250 -22.90 -4.77 -18.37
C LEU A 250 -24.20 -5.22 -19.08
N LEU A 251 -24.23 -5.13 -20.41
CA LEU A 251 -25.37 -5.56 -21.22
C LEU A 251 -25.62 -7.08 -21.12
N ASP A 252 -24.56 -7.89 -21.12
CA ASP A 252 -24.63 -9.35 -20.90
C ASP A 252 -25.20 -9.68 -19.50
N ALA A 253 -24.71 -9.01 -18.44
CA ALA A 253 -25.23 -9.18 -17.09
C ALA A 253 -26.72 -8.82 -17.00
N GLU A 254 -27.14 -7.68 -17.56
CA GLU A 254 -28.54 -7.26 -17.59
C GLU A 254 -29.43 -8.27 -18.35
N SER A 255 -28.93 -8.85 -19.45
CA SER A 255 -29.64 -9.91 -20.20
C SER A 255 -29.79 -11.22 -19.39
N LYS A 256 -28.83 -11.49 -18.49
CA LYS A 256 -28.84 -12.60 -17.53
C LYS A 256 -29.60 -12.27 -16.23
N ASN A 257 -30.28 -11.10 -16.16
CA ASN A 257 -30.96 -10.57 -14.97
C ASN A 257 -30.02 -10.43 -13.74
N ALA A 258 -28.74 -10.17 -13.99
CA ALA A 258 -27.74 -9.77 -13.00
C ALA A 258 -27.40 -8.28 -13.15
N SER A 259 -26.69 -7.71 -12.17
CA SER A 259 -26.24 -6.32 -12.21
C SER A 259 -24.94 -6.13 -11.46
N TYR A 260 -24.13 -5.17 -11.92
CA TYR A 260 -23.03 -4.61 -11.14
C TYR A 260 -23.51 -3.33 -10.46
N ASP A 261 -23.06 -3.05 -9.25
CA ASP A 261 -23.31 -1.79 -8.56
C ASP A 261 -22.31 -0.71 -9.01
N TRP A 262 -21.04 -1.13 -9.17
CA TRP A 262 -19.88 -0.24 -9.28
C TRP A 262 -19.02 -0.58 -10.50
N LEU A 263 -18.59 0.46 -11.24
CA LEU A 263 -17.63 0.40 -12.33
C LEU A 263 -16.34 1.10 -11.91
N TYR A 264 -15.28 0.34 -11.61
CA TYR A 264 -13.98 0.90 -11.27
C TYR A 264 -13.16 1.23 -12.54
N VAL A 265 -12.80 2.50 -12.69
CA VAL A 265 -11.94 3.01 -13.77
C VAL A 265 -10.88 3.97 -13.20
N ASP A 266 -9.62 3.61 -13.36
CA ASP A 266 -8.49 4.53 -13.17
C ASP A 266 -8.38 5.50 -14.37
N GLY A 267 -8.16 6.79 -14.07
CA GLY A 267 -7.84 7.84 -15.03
C GLY A 267 -8.99 8.79 -15.38
N LYS A 268 -8.64 9.98 -15.88
CA LYS A 268 -9.60 10.95 -16.42
C LYS A 268 -9.98 10.56 -17.85
N GLN A 269 -10.99 9.71 -17.97
CA GLN A 269 -11.69 9.40 -19.23
C GLN A 269 -13.16 9.76 -19.06
N ASP A 270 -13.83 10.16 -20.15
CA ASP A 270 -15.28 10.40 -20.16
C ASP A 270 -16.04 9.06 -20.19
N VAL A 271 -15.94 8.32 -19.09
CA VAL A 271 -16.54 6.99 -18.90
C VAL A 271 -18.05 7.03 -19.09
N GLU A 272 -18.72 8.13 -18.69
CA GLU A 272 -20.16 8.30 -18.90
C GLU A 272 -20.52 8.31 -20.39
N ALA A 273 -19.88 9.17 -21.17
CA ALA A 273 -20.09 9.29 -22.60
C ALA A 273 -19.72 8.02 -23.40
N ALA A 274 -18.73 7.27 -22.91
CA ALA A 274 -18.25 6.03 -23.54
C ALA A 274 -19.10 4.79 -23.21
N VAL A 275 -19.60 4.68 -21.97
CA VAL A 275 -20.32 3.48 -21.49
C VAL A 275 -21.83 3.70 -21.50
N PHE A 276 -22.32 4.79 -20.90
CA PHE A 276 -23.74 5.00 -20.61
C PHE A 276 -24.48 5.91 -21.61
N GLU A 277 -23.77 6.61 -22.49
CA GLU A 277 -24.38 7.41 -23.56
C GLU A 277 -24.27 6.74 -24.93
N ASN A 278 -25.18 7.14 -25.83
CA ASN A 278 -25.11 6.86 -27.26
C ASN A 278 -24.60 8.12 -27.97
N THR A 279 -23.29 8.36 -27.88
CA THR A 279 -22.63 9.49 -28.56
C THR A 279 -22.81 9.34 -30.08
N PRO A 280 -23.54 10.26 -30.76
CA PRO A 280 -23.60 10.24 -32.22
C PRO A 280 -22.23 10.67 -32.77
N ALA A 281 -21.75 10.01 -33.83
CA ALA A 281 -20.46 10.30 -34.45
C ALA A 281 -20.46 11.69 -35.13
N SER A 282 -20.17 12.74 -34.34
CA SER A 282 -20.36 14.15 -34.68
C SER A 282 -19.50 15.01 -33.73
N THR A 283 -18.54 15.84 -34.14
CA THR A 283 -18.08 16.19 -35.49
C THR A 283 -16.55 16.22 -35.57
N SER A 284 -15.96 15.66 -36.64
CA SER A 284 -14.61 16.02 -37.08
C SER A 284 -14.72 16.99 -38.26
N VAL A 285 -14.20 18.21 -38.09
CA VAL A 285 -14.33 19.28 -39.09
C VAL A 285 -13.28 19.12 -40.19
N GLY A 286 -13.68 18.60 -41.36
CA GLY A 286 -12.88 18.73 -42.60
C GLY A 286 -13.04 17.61 -43.63
N GLY A 287 -13.79 17.87 -44.72
CA GLY A 287 -13.82 16.98 -45.90
C GLY A 287 -15.03 17.15 -46.81
N ARG A 288 -14.86 17.71 -48.02
CA ARG A 288 -15.94 17.91 -49.01
C ARG A 288 -15.93 16.83 -50.11
N LYS A 289 -17.01 16.03 -50.23
CA LYS A 289 -17.83 15.78 -51.47
C LYS A 289 -18.62 14.45 -51.44
N ARG A 290 -19.93 14.54 -51.74
CA ARG A 290 -20.78 13.77 -52.71
C ARG A 290 -20.53 12.24 -52.88
N LYS A 291 -21.52 11.35 -53.04
CA LYS A 291 -22.99 11.46 -53.31
C LYS A 291 -23.66 10.07 -53.20
N ARG A 292 -25.00 10.06 -53.03
CA ARG A 292 -26.01 8.98 -53.26
C ARG A 292 -26.58 8.39 -51.96
N ALA A 293 -27.86 8.01 -52.02
CA ALA A 293 -28.65 7.50 -50.89
C ALA A 293 -29.47 6.27 -51.27
N SER A 294 -29.66 5.39 -50.30
CA SER A 294 -30.67 4.35 -50.12
C SER A 294 -30.78 4.19 -48.60
N ILE A 295 -31.86 4.63 -47.95
CA ILE A 295 -33.14 3.89 -47.76
C ILE A 295 -32.92 2.62 -46.94
N GLN A 296 -33.61 2.59 -45.78
CA GLN A 296 -33.79 1.46 -44.85
C GLN A 296 -32.54 0.82 -44.23
N GLU A 297 -32.13 1.39 -43.10
CA GLU A 297 -32.05 0.60 -41.86
C GLU A 297 -32.94 1.28 -40.81
N GLU A 298 -33.59 0.51 -39.95
CA GLU A 298 -34.28 1.07 -38.79
C GLU A 298 -33.21 1.52 -37.78
N HIS A 299 -33.27 2.76 -37.29
CA HIS A 299 -32.37 3.24 -36.25
C HIS A 299 -32.74 2.65 -34.88
N ALA A 300 -32.49 1.35 -34.71
CA ALA A 300 -32.36 0.73 -33.41
C ALA A 300 -31.19 1.40 -32.68
N THR A 301 -31.50 2.36 -31.80
CA THR A 301 -30.50 2.95 -30.90
C THR A 301 -29.79 1.81 -30.17
N PRO A 302 -28.44 1.71 -30.25
CA PRO A 302 -27.75 0.58 -29.66
C PRO A 302 -28.03 0.52 -28.15
N PRO A 303 -28.22 -0.68 -27.58
CA PRO A 303 -28.66 -0.81 -26.20
C PRO A 303 -27.63 -0.19 -25.25
N LEU A 304 -28.15 0.54 -24.27
CA LEU A 304 -27.36 1.17 -23.22
C LEU A 304 -27.56 0.40 -21.92
N PRO A 305 -26.48 0.04 -21.21
CA PRO A 305 -26.60 -0.55 -19.90
C PRO A 305 -27.17 0.48 -18.91
N LYS A 306 -27.80 -0.01 -17.83
CA LYS A 306 -28.15 0.81 -16.67
C LYS A 306 -26.92 1.59 -16.18
N ARG A 307 -27.15 2.86 -15.81
CA ARG A 307 -26.13 3.70 -15.19
C ARG A 307 -25.82 3.18 -13.79
N ILE A 308 -24.54 2.91 -13.53
CA ILE A 308 -24.01 2.37 -12.27
C ILE A 308 -22.89 3.28 -11.75
N ARG A 309 -22.50 3.18 -10.46
CA ARG A 309 -21.58 4.16 -9.86
C ARG A 309 -20.16 4.00 -10.42
N ILE A 310 -19.59 5.07 -10.95
CA ILE A 310 -18.19 5.09 -11.41
C ILE A 310 -17.28 5.41 -10.22
N VAL A 311 -16.21 4.63 -10.05
CA VAL A 311 -15.30 4.71 -8.90
C VAL A 311 -13.85 4.71 -9.38
N ASN A 312 -12.97 5.45 -8.68
CA ASN A 312 -11.56 5.61 -9.04
C ASN A 312 -10.63 5.31 -7.84
N ASP A 313 -9.32 5.38 -8.08
CA ASP A 313 -8.28 5.17 -7.07
C ASP A 313 -8.46 6.01 -5.80
N GLU A 314 -8.81 7.30 -5.91
CA GLU A 314 -8.94 8.17 -4.73
C GLU A 314 -10.12 7.74 -3.86
N VAL A 315 -11.29 7.42 -4.43
CA VAL A 315 -12.45 6.94 -3.66
C VAL A 315 -12.14 5.63 -2.94
N MET A 316 -11.40 4.72 -3.58
CA MET A 316 -10.95 3.45 -2.98
C MET A 316 -9.93 3.67 -1.86
N ILE A 317 -8.91 4.50 -2.09
CA ILE A 317 -7.87 4.88 -1.11
C ILE A 317 -8.49 5.63 0.08
N GLN A 318 -9.43 6.54 -0.16
CA GLN A 318 -10.12 7.27 0.90
C GLN A 318 -11.05 6.38 1.71
N SER A 319 -11.75 5.43 1.08
CA SER A 319 -12.56 4.44 1.81
C SER A 319 -11.69 3.55 2.72
N LEU A 320 -10.51 3.15 2.24
CA LEU A 320 -9.51 2.41 3.02
C LEU A 320 -8.98 3.22 4.22
N ILE A 321 -8.60 4.48 4.01
CA ILE A 321 -8.10 5.38 5.07
C ILE A 321 -9.21 5.74 6.06
N LEU A 322 -10.46 5.85 5.60
CA LEU A 322 -11.62 6.10 6.45
C LEU A 322 -11.98 4.89 7.32
N GLY A 323 -11.78 3.68 6.79
CA GLY A 323 -12.27 2.42 7.37
C GLY A 323 -13.74 2.11 7.05
N GLN A 324 -14.33 2.84 6.09
CA GLN A 324 -15.73 2.74 5.68
C GLN A 324 -15.84 3.08 4.19
N LEU A 325 -16.80 2.47 3.50
CA LEU A 325 -17.12 2.79 2.12
C LEU A 325 -17.65 4.23 1.99
N ILE A 326 -17.00 5.06 1.18
CA ILE A 326 -17.51 6.41 0.86
C ILE A 326 -18.56 6.27 -0.24
N GLU A 327 -19.82 6.45 0.12
CA GLU A 327 -20.96 6.59 -0.78
C GLU A 327 -21.41 8.08 -0.73
N ASP A 328 -21.46 8.72 -1.90
CA ASP A 328 -21.85 10.13 -2.09
C ASP A 328 -23.30 10.23 -2.61
#